data_AF-A0A178BCS5-F1
#
_entry.id   AF-A0A178BCS5-F1
#
_cell.length_a   1.000
_cell.length_b   1.000
_cell.length_c   1.000
_cell.angle_alpha   90.00
_cell.angle_beta   90.00
_cell.angle_gamma   90.00
#
_symmetry.space_group_name_H-M   'P 1'
#
loop_
_entity.id
_entity.type
_entity.pdbx_description
1 polymer ?
#
loop_
_entity_poly.entity_id
_entity_poly.type
_entity_poly.pdbx_seq_one_letter_code
_entity_poly.pdbx_strand_id
1 'polypeptide(L)'
;MPSKLTIAIHVLNVVVGIFSIAILSFVARSVILTNSFPSGTYPSDAKGTGRGLLFWPGVGGIVDMLLFIFLWYMTPPVGPQTKKRTAFWNGILFVASFIFGRPLIALIYVFVEWNGAHKGQVMARGGGYITTETWACAASKRGVQNAGSICNEIKTARWLLIPELVVAAAMLGLVIYRRVQVSRESRGLGRREGGSSRV
;
A
#
# COMPACT_ATOMS: atom_id res chain seq x y z
N MET A 1 13.27 -10.81 25.01
CA MET A 1 12.03 -11.37 24.42
C MET A 1 11.31 -10.28 23.63
N PRO A 2 10.82 -10.56 22.42
CA PRO A 2 10.02 -9.60 21.67
C PRO A 2 8.71 -9.33 22.42
N SER A 3 8.38 -8.05 22.64
CA SER A 3 7.10 -7.66 23.23
C SER A 3 5.93 -8.13 22.35
N LYS A 4 4.77 -8.46 22.93
CA LYS A 4 3.54 -8.81 22.19
C LYS A 4 3.21 -7.80 21.08
N LEU A 5 3.51 -6.53 21.32
CA LEU A 5 3.31 -5.46 20.35
C LEU A 5 4.30 -5.51 19.17
N THR A 6 5.54 -5.96 19.37
CA THR A 6 6.49 -6.20 18.26
C THR A 6 5.94 -7.28 17.33
N ILE A 7 5.43 -8.37 17.91
CA ILE A 7 4.87 -9.49 17.15
C ILE A 7 3.68 -9.00 16.33
N ALA A 8 2.76 -8.23 16.95
CA ALA A 8 1.61 -7.66 16.26
C ALA A 8 2.02 -6.77 15.06
N ILE A 9 3.01 -5.89 15.22
CA ILE A 9 3.49 -5.03 14.13
C ILE A 9 4.05 -5.86 12.97
N HIS A 10 4.84 -6.91 13.25
CA HIS A 10 5.37 -7.78 12.18
C HIS A 10 4.28 -8.59 11.49
N VAL A 11 3.29 -9.10 12.23
CA VAL A 11 2.14 -9.79 11.65
C VAL A 11 1.39 -8.86 10.70
N LEU A 12 1.12 -7.61 11.10
CA LEU A 12 0.46 -6.65 10.22
C LEU A 12 1.30 -6.33 8.98
N ASN A 13 2.62 -6.17 9.12
CA ASN A 13 3.53 -5.96 8.00
C ASN A 13 3.51 -7.12 7.00
N VAL A 14 3.46 -8.37 7.50
CA VAL A 14 3.32 -9.57 6.65
C VAL A 14 1.97 -9.58 5.94
N VAL A 15 0.89 -9.22 6.63
CA VAL A 15 -0.45 -9.13 6.03
C VAL A 15 -0.49 -8.10 4.91
N VAL A 16 0.13 -6.92 5.09
CA VAL A 16 0.31 -5.94 4.01
C VAL A 16 1.02 -6.58 2.83
N GLY A 17 2.16 -7.23 3.05
CA GLY A 17 2.91 -7.92 1.98
C GLY A 17 2.08 -8.97 1.24
N ILE A 18 1.24 -9.75 1.94
CA ILE A 18 0.32 -10.72 1.31
C ILE A 18 -0.69 -10.00 0.41
N PHE A 19 -1.27 -8.89 0.85
CA PHE A 19 -2.17 -8.09 0.01
C PHE A 19 -1.44 -7.53 -1.21
N SER A 20 -0.23 -7.00 -1.05
CA SER A 20 0.55 -6.47 -2.16
C SER A 20 0.90 -7.56 -3.20
N ILE A 21 1.24 -8.78 -2.75
CA ILE A 21 1.46 -9.95 -3.64
C ILE A 21 0.16 -10.33 -4.36
N ALA A 22 -0.97 -10.34 -3.67
CA ALA A 22 -2.26 -10.67 -4.29
C ALA A 22 -2.63 -9.65 -5.37
N ILE A 23 -2.50 -8.35 -5.07
CA ILE A 23 -2.71 -7.25 -6.02
C ILE A 23 -1.79 -7.43 -7.22
N LEU A 24 -0.49 -7.63 -7.00
CA LEU A 24 0.49 -7.84 -8.06
C LEU A 24 0.12 -9.05 -8.93
N SER A 25 -0.35 -10.14 -8.33
CA SER A 25 -0.77 -11.35 -9.03
C SER A 25 -1.97 -11.09 -9.95
N PHE A 26 -2.98 -10.36 -9.47
CA PHE A 26 -4.13 -9.96 -10.29
C PHE A 26 -3.72 -9.03 -11.42
N VAL A 27 -2.86 -8.05 -11.15
CA VAL A 27 -2.39 -7.11 -12.17
C VAL A 27 -1.55 -7.83 -13.23
N ALA A 28 -0.63 -8.70 -12.83
CA ALA A 28 0.19 -9.49 -13.76
C ALA A 28 -0.67 -10.39 -14.65
N ARG A 29 -1.67 -11.09 -14.06
CA ARG A 29 -2.61 -11.90 -14.81
C ARG A 29 -3.41 -11.07 -15.82
N SER A 30 -3.87 -9.88 -15.42
CA SER A 30 -4.59 -8.96 -16.32
C SER A 30 -3.71 -8.50 -17.50
N VAL A 31 -2.40 -8.29 -17.27
CA VAL A 31 -1.44 -7.94 -18.32
C VAL A 31 -1.27 -9.08 -19.31
N ILE A 32 -1.08 -10.31 -18.81
CA ILE A 32 -0.96 -11.52 -19.66
C ILE A 32 -2.19 -11.68 -20.53
N LEU A 33 -3.39 -11.63 -19.92
CA LEU A 33 -4.66 -11.74 -20.65
C LEU A 33 -4.84 -10.64 -21.70
N THR A 34 -4.28 -9.46 -21.45
CA THR A 34 -4.36 -8.36 -22.42
C THR A 34 -3.42 -8.56 -23.61
N ASN A 35 -2.23 -9.11 -23.37
CA ASN A 35 -1.29 -9.40 -24.45
C ASN A 35 -1.81 -10.49 -25.40
N SER A 36 -2.82 -11.25 -25.00
CA SER A 36 -3.52 -12.20 -25.86
C SER A 36 -4.53 -11.56 -26.82
N PHE A 37 -4.79 -10.25 -26.75
CA PHE A 37 -5.71 -9.59 -27.69
C PHE A 37 -5.03 -9.18 -29.00
N PRO A 38 -5.75 -9.24 -30.14
CA PRO A 38 -5.27 -8.69 -31.40
C PRO A 38 -4.97 -7.19 -31.29
N SER A 39 -3.84 -6.78 -31.88
CA SER A 39 -3.38 -5.40 -32.01
C SER A 39 -4.52 -4.49 -32.49
N GLY A 40 -4.86 -3.44 -31.73
CA GLY A 40 -5.90 -2.46 -32.09
C GLY A 40 -7.22 -2.58 -31.34
N THR A 41 -7.46 -3.66 -30.61
CA THR A 41 -8.68 -3.83 -29.78
C THR A 41 -8.60 -3.07 -28.46
N TYR A 42 -7.38 -2.84 -27.98
CA TYR A 42 -7.09 -2.23 -26.69
C TYR A 42 -6.53 -0.81 -26.88
N PRO A 43 -7.20 0.25 -26.37
CA PRO A 43 -6.73 1.62 -26.54
C PRO A 43 -5.38 1.83 -25.86
N SER A 44 -4.44 2.50 -26.56
CA SER A 44 -3.08 2.77 -26.07
C SER A 44 -3.05 3.49 -24.73
N ASP A 45 -4.00 4.39 -24.51
CA ASP A 45 -4.04 5.27 -23.33
C ASP A 45 -4.46 4.52 -22.07
N ALA A 46 -5.30 3.49 -22.21
CA ALA A 46 -5.64 2.57 -21.12
C ALA A 46 -4.49 1.61 -20.78
N LYS A 47 -3.41 1.56 -21.57
CA LYS A 47 -2.34 0.54 -21.43
C LYS A 47 -1.28 0.97 -20.44
N GLY A 48 -1.00 2.27 -20.33
CA GLY A 48 0.07 2.82 -19.51
C GLY A 48 -0.35 3.13 -18.07
N THR A 49 -1.27 4.07 -17.91
CA THR A 49 -1.48 4.76 -16.61
C THR A 49 -2.15 3.85 -15.57
N GLY A 50 -3.26 3.20 -15.91
CA GLY A 50 -4.01 2.39 -14.95
C GLY A 50 -3.28 1.13 -14.47
N ARG A 51 -2.38 0.56 -15.30
CA ARG A 51 -1.60 -0.64 -14.94
C ARG A 51 -0.39 -0.31 -14.10
N GLY A 52 0.32 0.76 -14.47
CA GLY A 52 1.44 1.26 -13.67
C GLY A 52 1.01 1.64 -12.25
N LEU A 53 -0.17 2.27 -12.13
CA LEU A 53 -0.75 2.67 -10.85
C LEU A 53 -1.09 1.51 -9.91
N LEU A 54 -1.44 0.33 -10.44
CA LEU A 54 -1.70 -0.87 -9.63
C LEU A 54 -0.46 -1.75 -9.44
N PHE A 55 0.51 -1.69 -10.37
CA PHE A 55 1.83 -2.30 -10.20
C PHE A 55 2.61 -1.66 -9.05
N TRP A 56 2.48 -0.34 -8.91
CA TRP A 56 3.17 0.45 -7.89
C TRP A 56 2.91 0.00 -6.45
N PRO A 57 1.66 -0.10 -5.95
CA PRO A 57 1.38 -0.61 -4.61
C PRO A 57 1.75 -2.09 -4.48
N GLY A 58 1.60 -2.90 -5.53
CA GLY A 58 1.96 -4.33 -5.50
C GLY A 58 3.46 -4.57 -5.28
N VAL A 59 4.31 -4.03 -6.16
CA VAL A 59 5.78 -4.17 -6.04
C VAL A 59 6.31 -3.34 -4.87
N GLY A 60 5.81 -2.11 -4.72
CA GLY A 60 6.19 -1.20 -3.66
C GLY A 60 5.93 -1.78 -2.28
N GLY A 61 4.75 -2.38 -2.05
CA GLY A 61 4.40 -2.98 -0.77
C GLY A 61 5.30 -4.16 -0.37
N ILE A 62 5.74 -4.98 -1.33
CA ILE A 62 6.71 -6.06 -1.08
C ILE A 62 8.06 -5.47 -0.63
N VAL A 63 8.55 -4.47 -1.36
CA VAL A 63 9.81 -3.79 -1.04
C VAL A 63 9.71 -3.10 0.31
N ASP A 64 8.59 -2.43 0.59
CA ASP A 64 8.34 -1.72 1.83
C ASP A 64 8.27 -2.68 3.03
N MET A 65 7.66 -3.86 2.84
CA MET A 65 7.63 -4.92 3.86
C MET A 65 9.05 -5.38 4.22
N LEU A 66 9.90 -5.63 3.23
CA LEU A 66 11.28 -6.08 3.44
C LEU A 66 12.13 -4.98 4.08
N LEU A 67 12.01 -3.74 3.60
CA LEU A 67 12.70 -2.58 4.16
C LEU A 67 12.27 -2.32 5.61
N PHE A 68 10.98 -2.47 5.92
CA PHE A 68 10.50 -2.32 7.28
C PHE A 68 11.13 -3.35 8.23
N ILE A 69 11.19 -4.62 7.82
CA ILE A 69 11.85 -5.69 8.60
C ILE A 69 13.33 -5.36 8.81
N PHE A 70 14.02 -4.94 7.75
CA PHE A 70 15.43 -4.59 7.79
C PHE A 70 15.71 -3.39 8.70
N LEU A 71 14.97 -2.28 8.54
CA LEU A 71 15.10 -1.08 9.37
C LEU A 71 14.78 -1.38 10.84
N TRP A 72 13.78 -2.22 11.08
CA TRP A 72 13.40 -2.63 12.43
C TRP A 72 14.50 -3.47 13.09
N TYR A 73 15.07 -4.42 12.36
CA TYR A 73 16.18 -5.24 12.84
C TYR A 73 17.45 -4.43 13.10
N MET A 74 17.75 -3.45 12.24
CA MET A 74 18.89 -2.54 12.38
C MET A 74 18.71 -1.52 13.50
N THR A 75 17.52 -1.38 14.08
CA THR A 75 17.28 -0.40 15.15
C THR A 75 17.97 -0.87 16.45
N PRO A 76 19.02 -0.18 16.92
CA PRO A 76 19.81 -0.66 18.04
C PRO A 76 18.98 -0.66 19.35
N PRO A 77 18.95 -1.77 20.10
CA PRO A 77 18.18 -1.87 21.34
C PRO A 77 18.77 -1.00 22.46
N VAL A 78 20.08 -0.72 22.41
CA VAL A 78 20.83 0.05 23.42
C VAL A 78 21.65 1.11 22.68
N GLY A 79 21.55 2.36 23.10
CA GLY A 79 22.23 3.49 22.46
C GLY A 79 21.75 4.85 23.00
N PRO A 80 22.47 5.93 22.68
CA PRO A 80 22.14 7.29 23.13
C PRO A 80 20.68 7.64 22.80
N GLN A 81 19.96 8.27 23.74
CA GLN A 81 18.52 8.59 23.57
C GLN A 81 18.21 9.37 22.28
N THR A 82 19.14 10.23 21.84
CA THR A 82 19.03 10.98 20.58
C THR A 82 18.98 10.07 19.35
N LYS A 83 19.87 9.05 19.27
CA LYS A 83 19.89 8.08 18.15
C LYS A 83 18.62 7.23 18.12
N LYS A 84 18.10 6.82 19.28
CA LYS A 84 16.83 6.08 19.39
C LYS A 84 15.64 6.92 18.90
N ARG A 85 15.57 8.19 19.30
CA ARG A 85 14.49 9.09 18.89
C ARG A 85 14.45 9.30 17.38
N THR A 86 15.61 9.47 16.73
CA THR A 86 15.69 9.62 15.28
C THR A 86 15.27 8.33 14.55
N ALA A 87 15.73 7.16 15.01
CA ALA A 87 15.34 5.88 14.42
C ALA A 87 13.82 5.63 14.48
N PHE A 88 13.18 5.96 15.60
CA PHE A 88 11.71 5.85 15.72
C PHE A 88 10.96 6.82 14.82
N TRP A 89 11.43 8.06 14.68
CA TRP A 89 10.82 9.02 13.74
C TRP A 89 10.97 8.57 12.30
N ASN A 90 12.14 8.04 11.91
CA ASN A 90 12.35 7.47 10.59
C ASN A 90 11.40 6.28 10.35
N GLY A 91 11.19 5.43 11.36
CA GLY A 91 10.21 4.34 11.28
C GLY A 91 8.77 4.83 11.11
N ILE A 92 8.34 5.85 11.86
CA ILE A 92 6.99 6.44 11.71
C ILE A 92 6.83 7.06 10.32
N LEU A 93 7.80 7.85 9.87
CA LEU A 93 7.79 8.47 8.54
C LEU A 93 7.77 7.41 7.44
N PHE A 94 8.51 6.31 7.62
CA PHE A 94 8.52 5.20 6.68
C PHE A 94 7.12 4.56 6.57
N VAL A 95 6.51 4.21 7.69
CA VAL A 95 5.17 3.59 7.71
C VAL A 95 4.12 4.56 7.16
N ALA A 96 4.18 5.83 7.53
CA ALA A 96 3.22 6.84 7.07
C ALA A 96 3.34 7.09 5.55
N SER A 97 4.56 7.27 5.04
CA SER A 97 4.78 7.63 3.63
C SER A 97 4.67 6.45 2.69
N PHE A 98 5.23 5.29 3.07
CA PHE A 98 5.36 4.16 2.15
C PHE A 98 4.27 3.10 2.37
N ILE A 99 4.07 2.63 3.61
CA ILE A 99 3.09 1.58 3.90
C ILE A 99 1.65 2.12 3.82
N PHE A 100 1.39 3.31 4.34
CA PHE A 100 0.06 3.92 4.31
C PHE A 100 -0.14 4.83 3.10
N GLY A 101 0.82 5.70 2.81
CA GLY A 101 0.71 6.70 1.75
C GLY A 101 0.55 6.10 0.35
N ARG A 102 1.28 5.03 0.01
CA ARG A 102 1.17 4.40 -1.33
C ARG A 102 -0.21 3.82 -1.63
N PRO A 103 -0.79 2.92 -0.82
CA PRO A 103 -2.12 2.41 -1.10
C PRO A 103 -3.17 3.53 -1.06
N LEU A 104 -3.00 4.56 -0.22
CA LEU A 104 -3.89 5.72 -0.21
C LEU A 104 -3.85 6.49 -1.55
N ILE A 105 -2.65 6.80 -2.05
CA ILE A 105 -2.48 7.51 -3.33
C ILE A 105 -3.04 6.65 -4.46
N ALA A 106 -2.69 5.36 -4.51
CA ALA A 106 -3.22 4.45 -5.53
C ALA A 106 -4.74 4.39 -5.49
N LEU A 107 -5.34 4.32 -4.30
CA LEU A 107 -6.79 4.30 -4.12
C LEU A 107 -7.43 5.62 -4.57
N ILE A 108 -6.87 6.77 -4.20
CA ILE A 108 -7.35 8.08 -4.68
C ILE A 108 -7.31 8.14 -6.20
N TYR A 109 -6.18 7.81 -6.83
CA TYR A 109 -6.07 7.84 -8.29
C TYR A 109 -7.06 6.89 -8.96
N VAL A 110 -7.11 5.63 -8.51
CA VAL A 110 -7.97 4.61 -9.13
C VAL A 110 -9.46 4.95 -8.97
N PHE A 111 -9.89 5.50 -7.84
CA PHE A 111 -11.30 5.88 -7.64
C PHE A 111 -11.67 7.24 -8.26
N VAL A 112 -10.77 8.23 -8.22
CA VAL A 112 -11.00 9.54 -8.86
C VAL A 112 -11.03 9.40 -10.37
N GLU A 113 -10.07 8.69 -10.95
CA GLU A 113 -10.00 8.46 -12.40
C GLU A 113 -11.18 7.59 -12.88
N TRP A 114 -11.62 6.61 -12.07
CA TRP A 114 -12.85 5.85 -12.33
C TRP A 114 -14.10 6.73 -12.37
N ASN A 115 -14.30 7.61 -11.37
CA ASN A 115 -15.46 8.50 -11.34
C ASN A 115 -15.42 9.58 -12.44
N GLY A 116 -14.22 9.98 -12.88
CA GLY A 116 -14.02 10.88 -14.02
C GLY A 116 -14.27 10.23 -15.38
N ALA A 117 -14.11 8.90 -15.50
CA ALA A 117 -14.24 8.14 -16.74
C ALA A 117 -15.69 7.99 -17.25
N HIS A 118 -16.70 8.31 -16.44
CA HIS A 118 -18.12 8.04 -16.77
C HIS A 118 -18.79 9.02 -17.76
N LYS A 119 -18.11 10.07 -18.25
CA LYS A 119 -18.75 11.08 -19.11
C LYS A 119 -18.52 10.96 -20.62
N GLY A 120 -17.77 9.96 -21.11
CA GLY A 120 -17.56 9.75 -22.55
C GLY A 120 -18.14 8.40 -23.01
N GLN A 121 -18.76 8.35 -24.19
CA GLN A 121 -19.09 7.09 -24.86
C GLN A 121 -17.79 6.30 -25.08
N VAL A 122 -17.54 5.32 -24.20
CA VAL A 122 -16.25 4.62 -23.96
C VAL A 122 -15.65 3.92 -25.19
N MET A 123 -16.35 3.89 -26.34
CA MET A 123 -15.87 3.28 -27.58
C MET A 123 -16.31 4.02 -28.85
N ALA A 124 -16.90 5.23 -28.76
CA ALA A 124 -17.41 5.95 -29.92
C ALA A 124 -16.83 7.37 -29.95
N ARG A 125 -15.59 7.54 -30.40
CA ARG A 125 -14.95 8.83 -30.80
C ARG A 125 -15.13 10.07 -29.89
N GLY A 126 -15.66 9.92 -28.69
CA GLY A 126 -16.14 11.01 -27.83
C GLY A 126 -15.36 11.05 -26.53
N GLY A 127 -14.66 12.17 -26.32
CA GLY A 127 -13.68 12.39 -25.26
C GLY A 127 -14.19 12.08 -23.85
N GLY A 128 -13.60 11.06 -23.25
CA GLY A 128 -13.63 10.78 -21.82
C GLY A 128 -12.38 9.98 -21.45
N TYR A 129 -11.89 10.12 -20.21
CA TYR A 129 -10.74 9.35 -19.74
C TYR A 129 -11.10 7.86 -19.69
N ILE A 130 -10.44 7.02 -20.49
CA ILE A 130 -10.69 5.58 -20.51
C ILE A 130 -9.71 4.91 -19.55
N THR A 131 -10.23 4.36 -18.44
CA THR A 131 -9.42 3.52 -17.54
C THR A 131 -9.41 2.07 -18.01
N THR A 132 -8.39 1.31 -17.60
CA THR A 132 -8.31 -0.13 -17.90
C THR A 132 -9.55 -0.89 -17.45
N GLU A 133 -10.05 -0.58 -16.26
CA GLU A 133 -11.23 -1.25 -15.71
C GLU A 133 -12.49 -0.89 -16.52
N THR A 134 -12.71 0.39 -16.85
CA THR A 134 -13.93 0.82 -17.56
C THR A 134 -13.97 0.22 -18.96
N TRP A 135 -12.83 0.21 -19.65
CA TRP A 135 -12.69 -0.47 -20.93
C TRP A 135 -12.97 -1.97 -20.81
N ALA A 136 -12.33 -2.68 -19.85
CA ALA A 136 -12.47 -4.12 -19.72
C ALA A 136 -13.92 -4.53 -19.42
N CYS A 137 -14.59 -3.78 -18.54
CA CYS A 137 -15.99 -4.03 -18.20
C CYS A 137 -16.94 -3.70 -19.36
N ALA A 138 -16.67 -2.64 -20.13
CA ALA A 138 -17.45 -2.31 -21.33
C ALA A 138 -17.25 -3.36 -22.45
N ALA A 139 -16.01 -3.80 -22.67
CA ALA A 139 -15.67 -4.86 -23.63
C ALA A 139 -16.32 -6.20 -23.24
N SER A 140 -16.36 -6.53 -21.94
CA SER A 140 -17.07 -7.71 -21.44
C SER A 140 -18.56 -7.68 -21.76
N LYS A 141 -19.23 -6.53 -21.62
CA LYS A 141 -20.66 -6.39 -21.97
C LYS A 141 -20.92 -6.57 -23.47
N ARG A 142 -19.91 -6.34 -24.31
CA ARG A 142 -19.96 -6.54 -25.77
C ARG A 142 -19.52 -7.95 -26.20
N GLY A 143 -19.27 -8.86 -25.26
CA GLY A 143 -18.91 -10.24 -25.57
C GLY A 143 -17.44 -10.44 -26.02
N VAL A 144 -16.55 -9.48 -25.78
CA VAL A 144 -15.12 -9.66 -26.06
C VAL A 144 -14.56 -10.76 -25.14
N GLN A 145 -13.98 -11.79 -25.72
CA GLN A 145 -13.40 -12.93 -25.00
C GLN A 145 -12.37 -12.44 -23.96
N ASN A 146 -12.31 -13.06 -22.78
CA ASN A 146 -11.40 -12.70 -21.67
C ASN A 146 -11.56 -11.31 -21.03
N ALA A 147 -12.32 -10.37 -21.63
CA ALA A 147 -12.52 -9.03 -21.07
C ALA A 147 -13.26 -9.05 -19.72
N GLY A 148 -14.16 -10.02 -19.53
CA GLY A 148 -14.85 -10.23 -18.25
C GLY A 148 -13.91 -10.63 -17.10
N SER A 149 -12.92 -11.49 -17.39
CA SER A 149 -11.89 -11.86 -16.40
C SER A 149 -11.07 -10.65 -16.00
N ILE A 150 -10.62 -9.85 -16.97
CA ILE A 150 -9.83 -8.64 -16.73
C ILE A 150 -10.62 -7.61 -15.91
N CYS A 151 -11.89 -7.39 -16.24
CA CYS A 151 -12.79 -6.51 -15.48
C CYS A 151 -12.87 -6.96 -14.01
N ASN A 152 -13.11 -8.26 -13.76
CA ASN A 152 -13.21 -8.78 -12.41
C ASN A 152 -11.88 -8.74 -11.65
N GLU A 153 -10.76 -9.07 -12.29
CA GLU A 153 -9.43 -9.05 -11.66
C GLU A 153 -9.04 -7.63 -11.22
N ILE A 154 -9.23 -6.64 -12.09
CA ILE A 154 -8.86 -5.25 -11.78
C ILE A 154 -9.80 -4.65 -10.73
N LYS A 155 -11.11 -4.96 -10.83
CA LYS A 155 -12.08 -4.59 -9.80
C LYS A 155 -11.66 -5.18 -8.45
N THR A 156 -11.28 -6.46 -8.41
CA THR A 156 -10.85 -7.14 -7.19
C THR A 156 -9.57 -6.51 -6.63
N ALA A 157 -8.58 -6.22 -7.47
CA ALA A 157 -7.35 -5.54 -7.06
C ALA A 157 -7.65 -4.16 -6.44
N ARG A 158 -8.56 -3.38 -7.01
CA ARG A 158 -9.01 -2.10 -6.43
C ARG A 158 -9.65 -2.29 -5.05
N TRP A 159 -10.53 -3.28 -4.91
CA TRP A 159 -11.19 -3.55 -3.63
C TRP A 159 -10.24 -4.07 -2.56
N LEU A 160 -9.14 -4.74 -2.93
CA LEU A 160 -8.08 -5.19 -2.02
C LEU A 160 -7.22 -4.04 -1.47
N LEU A 161 -7.13 -2.91 -2.15
CA LEU A 161 -6.44 -1.72 -1.63
C LEU A 161 -7.10 -1.16 -0.35
N ILE A 162 -8.41 -1.34 -0.19
CA ILE A 162 -9.15 -0.86 1.00
C ILE A 162 -8.69 -1.60 2.27
N PRO A 163 -8.77 -2.95 2.37
CA PRO A 163 -8.29 -3.66 3.54
C PRO A 163 -6.78 -3.49 3.74
N GLU A 164 -5.99 -3.39 2.66
CA GLU A 164 -4.55 -3.06 2.77
C GLU A 164 -4.34 -1.71 3.47
N LEU A 165 -5.08 -0.67 3.06
CA LEU A 165 -5.03 0.66 3.69
C LEU A 165 -5.46 0.62 5.16
N VAL A 166 -6.50 -0.15 5.51
CA VAL A 166 -6.96 -0.31 6.89
C VAL A 166 -5.89 -0.96 7.76
N VAL A 167 -5.25 -2.03 7.26
CA VAL A 167 -4.15 -2.70 7.97
C VAL A 167 -2.94 -1.77 8.12
N ALA A 168 -2.59 -1.02 7.07
CA ALA A 168 -1.54 -0.01 7.11
C ALA A 168 -1.80 1.08 8.16
N ALA A 169 -3.04 1.57 8.25
CA ALA A 169 -3.45 2.56 9.24
C ALA A 169 -3.35 2.01 10.68
N ALA A 170 -3.79 0.76 10.90
CA ALA A 170 -3.66 0.09 12.18
C ALA A 170 -2.18 -0.08 12.59
N MET A 171 -1.32 -0.47 11.64
CA MET A 171 0.12 -0.58 11.85
C MET A 171 0.74 0.77 12.23
N LEU A 172 0.38 1.86 11.53
CA LEU A 172 0.84 3.21 11.87
C LEU A 172 0.43 3.60 13.29
N GLY A 173 -0.83 3.34 13.67
CA GLY A 173 -1.33 3.59 15.03
C GLY A 173 -0.53 2.83 16.10
N LEU A 174 -0.21 1.56 15.87
CA LEU A 174 0.59 0.75 16.79
C LEU A 174 2.04 1.23 16.91
N VAL A 175 2.66 1.66 15.81
CA VAL A 175 4.02 2.21 15.83
C VAL A 175 4.07 3.52 16.61
N ILE A 176 3.08 4.41 16.41
CA ILE A 176 2.94 5.64 17.20
C ILE A 176 2.73 5.33 18.68
N TYR A 177 1.82 4.40 18.99
CA TYR A 177 1.53 3.99 20.37
C TYR A 177 2.78 3.47 21.07
N ARG A 178 3.55 2.60 20.41
CA ARG A 178 4.83 2.08 20.94
C ARG A 178 5.80 3.21 21.27
N ARG A 179 5.92 4.19 20.38
CA ARG A 179 6.81 5.34 20.58
C ARG A 179 6.38 6.17 21.79
N VAL A 180 5.08 6.35 22.00
CA VAL A 180 4.55 7.03 23.20
C VAL A 180 4.91 6.26 24.47
N GLN A 181 4.76 4.93 24.47
CA GLN A 181 5.14 4.09 25.62
C GLN A 181 6.63 4.21 25.96
N VAL A 182 7.52 4.03 24.98
CA VAL A 182 8.98 4.12 25.18
C VAL A 182 9.38 5.51 25.69
N SER A 183 8.73 6.57 25.19
CA SER A 183 8.97 7.94 25.66
C SER A 183 8.52 8.15 27.11
N ARG A 184 7.46 7.48 27.57
CA ARG A 184 7.00 7.55 28.96
C ARG A 184 7.97 6.84 29.91
N GLU A 185 8.42 5.64 29.54
CA GLU A 185 9.41 4.87 30.31
C GLU A 185 10.71 5.64 30.49
N SER A 186 11.21 6.27 29.41
CA SER A 186 12.44 7.07 29.43
C SER A 186 12.34 8.28 30.36
N ARG A 187 11.16 8.91 30.48
CA ARG A 187 10.92 10.04 31.39
C ARG A 187 10.76 9.59 32.85
N GLY A 188 10.19 8.42 33.09
CA GLY A 188 10.02 7.85 34.43
C GLY A 188 11.35 7.49 35.09
N LEU A 189 12.31 6.96 34.33
CA LEU A 189 13.65 6.63 34.80
C LEU A 189 14.47 7.88 35.17
N GLY A 190 14.47 8.91 34.32
CA GLY A 190 15.19 10.16 34.62
C GLY A 190 14.67 10.90 35.85
N ARG A 191 13.38 10.72 36.20
CA ARG A 191 12.78 11.34 37.40
C ARG A 191 13.17 10.64 38.71
N ARG A 192 13.57 9.35 38.64
CA ARG A 192 14.05 8.59 39.81
C ARG A 192 15.53 8.86 40.10
N GLU A 193 16.37 9.00 39.08
CA GLU A 193 17.79 9.31 39.27
C GLU A 193 18.02 10.75 39.76
N GLY A 194 17.23 11.73 39.29
CA GLY A 194 17.31 13.12 39.75
C GLY A 194 16.81 13.37 41.18
N GLY A 195 16.20 12.38 41.83
CA GLY A 195 15.68 12.48 43.21
C GLY A 195 16.64 11.97 44.29
N SER A 196 17.76 11.33 43.91
CA SER A 196 18.60 10.56 44.85
C SER A 196 19.95 11.24 45.22
N SER A 197 20.15 12.52 44.90
CA SER A 197 21.37 13.29 45.26
C SER A 197 21.13 14.34 46.35
N ARG A 198 20.29 14.04 47.34
CA ARG A 198 20.22 14.80 48.60
C ARG A 198 20.30 13.85 49.79
N VAL A 199 21.48 13.31 50.06
CA VAL A 199 21.97 12.97 51.41
C VAL A 199 23.47 13.19 51.40
#